data_AF-A0A4R4TK52-F1
#
_entry.id   AF-A0A4R4TK52-F1
#
_cell.length_a   1.000
_cell.length_b   1.000
_cell.length_c   1.000
_cell.angle_alpha   90.00
_cell.angle_beta   90.00
_cell.angle_gamma   90.00
#
_symmetry.space_group_name_H-M   'P 1'
#
loop_
_entity.id
_entity.type
_entity.pdbx_description
1 polymer ?
#
loop_
_entity_poly.entity_id
_entity_poly.type
_entity_poly.pdbx_seq_one_letter_code
_entity_poly.pdbx_strand_id
1 'polypeptide(L)' 'MSDITWEAPFCGEGNSCFRLGTDADGNAYIAVNGQEERYLTDTADALRTLITDIKAGKADHLL' A
#
# COMPACT_ATOMS: atom_id res chain seq x y z
N MET A 1 11.89 -7.58 12.39
CA MET A 1 10.84 -7.82 11.38
C MET A 1 9.54 -7.51 12.08
N SER A 2 9.13 -6.26 11.97
CA SER A 2 8.15 -5.61 12.85
C SER A 2 6.79 -6.31 12.76
N ASP A 3 6.10 -6.36 13.89
CA ASP A 3 4.75 -6.91 14.05
C ASP A 3 3.75 -5.99 13.32
N ILE A 4 3.74 -6.04 11.98
CA ILE A 4 2.81 -5.28 11.16
C ILE A 4 1.46 -6.00 11.22
N THR A 5 0.46 -5.30 11.74
CA THR A 5 -0.92 -5.80 11.73
C THR A 5 -1.53 -5.51 10.37
N TRP A 6 -1.87 -6.56 9.62
CA TRP A 6 -2.45 -6.44 8.28
C TRP A 6 -3.98 -6.49 8.32
N GLU A 7 -4.61 -5.62 7.54
CA GLU A 7 -6.05 -5.62 7.31
C GLU A 7 -6.48 -6.65 6.26
N ALA A 8 -7.80 -6.79 6.09
CA ALA A 8 -8.36 -7.57 5.00
C ALA A 8 -7.90 -7.01 3.64
N PRO A 9 -7.63 -7.88 2.64
CA PRO A 9 -7.18 -7.42 1.34
C PRO A 9 -8.26 -6.60 0.64
N PHE A 10 -7.86 -5.47 0.08
CA PHE A 10 -8.63 -4.67 -0.85
C PHE A 10 -8.31 -5.10 -2.29
N CYS A 11 -9.29 -5.62 -3.01
CA CYS A 11 -9.12 -6.07 -4.39
C CYS A 11 -9.83 -5.10 -5.35
N GLY A 12 -9.05 -4.49 -6.25
CA GLY A 12 -9.56 -3.68 -7.33
C GLY A 12 -9.94 -4.51 -8.56
N GLU A 13 -10.52 -3.86 -9.57
CA GLU A 13 -10.74 -4.45 -10.88
C GLU A 13 -9.39 -4.86 -11.51
N GLY A 14 -9.30 -6.06 -12.08
CA GLY A 14 -8.05 -6.57 -12.70
C GLY A 14 -7.21 -7.55 -11.87
N ASN A 15 -7.73 -8.14 -10.79
CA ASN A 15 -7.04 -9.11 -9.90
C ASN A 15 -5.89 -8.54 -9.05
N SER A 16 -5.73 -7.21 -9.00
CA SER A 16 -4.76 -6.57 -8.10
C SER A 16 -5.36 -6.45 -6.70
N CYS A 17 -4.88 -7.30 -5.78
CA CYS A 17 -5.29 -7.28 -4.37
C CYS A 17 -4.16 -6.72 -3.50
N PHE A 18 -4.45 -5.68 -2.73
CA PHE A 18 -3.52 -5.01 -1.83
C PHE A 18 -3.93 -5.17 -0.37
N ARG A 19 -2.98 -5.14 0.54
CA ARG A 19 -3.19 -5.12 1.98
C ARG A 19 -2.57 -3.86 2.57
N LEU A 20 -3.30 -3.27 3.50
CA LEU A 20 -2.86 -2.16 4.32
C LEU A 20 -2.41 -2.74 5.66
N GLY A 21 -1.30 -2.25 6.18
CA GLY A 21 -0.77 -2.69 7.47
C GLY A 21 -0.28 -1.52 8.29
N THR A 22 -0.26 -1.68 9.60
CA THR A 22 0.30 -0.68 10.53
C THR A 22 1.20 -1.38 11.55
N ASP A 23 2.35 -0.78 11.86
CA ASP A 23 3.20 -1.26 12.96
C ASP A 23 2.83 -0.62 14.31
N ALA A 24 3.53 -1.03 15.37
CA ALA A 24 3.33 -0.51 16.73
C ALA A 24 3.73 0.96 16.91
N ASP A 25 4.48 1.55 15.97
CA ASP A 25 4.92 2.96 15.99
C ASP A 25 3.93 3.86 15.21
N GLY A 26 2.96 3.25 14.52
CA GLY A 26 1.95 3.93 13.73
C GLY A 26 2.36 4.17 12.28
N ASN A 27 3.43 3.53 11.80
CA ASN A 27 3.84 3.60 10.40
C ASN A 27 2.90 2.76 9.54
N ALA A 28 2.50 3.31 8.39
CA ALA A 28 1.61 2.65 7.44
C ALA A 28 2.41 1.90 6.37
N TYR A 29 1.88 0.74 5.97
CA TYR A 29 2.49 -0.16 5.00
C TYR A 29 1.46 -0.59 3.97
N ILE A 30 1.91 -0.74 2.72
CA ILE A 30 1.09 -1.29 1.63
C ILE A 30 1.83 -2.49 1.05
N ALA A 31 1.16 -3.63 0.93
CA ALA A 31 1.71 -4.82 0.28
C ALA A 31 0.71 -5.41 -0.73
N VAL A 32 1.21 -6.17 -1.70
CA VAL A 32 0.34 -7.04 -2.50
C VAL A 32 -0.05 -8.23 -1.62
N ASN A 33 -1.31 -8.67 -1.71
CA ASN A 33 -1.80 -9.82 -0.95
C ASN A 33 -0.95 -11.08 -1.26
N GLY A 34 -0.37 -11.70 -0.24
CA GLY A 34 0.58 -12.82 -0.38
C GLY A 34 2.04 -12.42 -0.65
N GLN A 35 2.36 -11.12 -0.66
CA GLN A 35 3.73 -10.59 -0.70
C GLN A 35 3.98 -9.62 0.47
N GLU A 36 3.44 -9.93 1.65
CA GLU A 36 3.58 -9.16 2.89
C GLU A 36 5.03 -9.03 3.37
N GLU A 37 5.97 -9.76 2.78
CA GLU A 37 7.42 -9.64 3.02
C GLU A 37 8.09 -8.55 2.15
N ARG A 38 7.42 -8.08 1.09
CA ARG A 38 7.87 -7.02 0.17
C ARG A 38 6.95 -5.81 0.24
N TYR A 39 6.66 -5.39 1.47
CA TYR A 39 5.83 -4.21 1.70
C TYR A 39 6.55 -2.93 1.27
N LEU A 40 5.77 -2.02 0.69
CA LEU A 40 6.17 -0.63 0.52
C LEU A 40 6.08 0.02 1.91
N THR A 41 7.23 0.44 2.43
CA THR A 41 7.30 1.33 3.60
C THR A 41 7.15 2.74 3.06
N ASP A 42 5.94 3.29 3.14
CA ASP A 42 5.71 4.65 2.69
C ASP A 42 5.97 5.59 3.86
N THR A 43 7.02 6.40 3.75
CA THR A 43 7.12 7.61 4.58
C THR A 43 5.95 8.54 4.20
N ALA A 44 5.54 9.43 5.11
CA ALA A 44 4.44 10.36 4.82
C ALA A 44 4.64 11.16 3.51
N ASP A 45 5.89 11.37 3.09
CA ASP A 45 6.27 12.00 1.82
C ASP A 45 5.97 11.13 0.59
N ALA A 46 6.28 9.83 0.68
CA ALA A 46 5.95 8.86 -0.36
C ALA A 46 4.41 8.75 -0.52
N LEU A 47 3.65 8.76 0.59
CA LEU A 47 2.20 8.63 0.54
C LEU A 47 1.58 9.88 -0.10
N ARG A 48 2.14 11.05 0.22
CA ARG A 48 1.76 12.33 -0.40
C ARG A 48 2.05 12.34 -1.88
N THR A 49 3.19 11.78 -2.29
CA THR A 49 3.59 11.64 -3.69
C THR A 49 2.64 10.72 -4.42
N LEU A 50 2.35 9.53 -3.88
CA LEU A 50 1.39 8.57 -4.44
C LEU A 50 0.00 9.18 -4.59
N ILE A 51 -0.53 9.85 -3.55
CA ILE A 51 -1.84 10.53 -3.61
C ILE A 51 -1.83 11.63 -4.68
N THR A 52 -0.72 12.37 -4.81
CA THR A 52 -0.57 13.41 -5.85
C THR A 52 -0.53 12.79 -7.25
N ASP A 53 0.13 11.66 -7.41
CA ASP A 53 0.27 10.94 -8.68
C ASP A 53 -1.05 10.30 -9.13
N ILE A 54 -1.81 9.73 -8.19
CA ILE A 54 -3.18 9.25 -8.40
C ILE A 54 -4.09 10.41 -8.83
N LYS A 55 -4.05 11.54 -8.11
CA LYS A 55 -4.83 12.75 -8.48
C LYS A 55 -4.40 13.34 -9.82
N ALA A 56 -3.15 13.16 -10.22
CA ALA A 56 -2.65 13.56 -11.52
C ALA A 56 -3.03 12.57 -12.65
N GLY A 57 -3.78 11.51 -12.34
CA GLY A 57 -4.22 10.51 -13.32
C GLY A 57 -3.13 9.57 -13.79
N LYS A 58 -1.97 9.54 -13.13
CA LYS A 58 -0.84 8.71 -13.56
C LYS A 58 -0.95 7.25 -13.11
N ALA A 59 -1.80 6.98 -12.12
CA ALA A 59 -2.15 5.63 -11.71
C ALA A 59 -3.15 4.94 -12.67
N ASP A 60 -3.65 5.65 -13.68
CA ASP A 60 -4.56 5.11 -14.72
C ASP A 60 -3.87 4.03 -15.59
N HIS A 61 -2.53 3.99 -15.60
CA HIS A 61 -1.74 3.02 -16.35
C HIS A 61 -1.25 1.82 -15.52
N LEU A 62 -1.68 1.70 -14.26
CA LEU A 62 -1.32 0.57 -13.37
C LEU A 62 -2.35 -0.57 -13.39
N LEU A 63 -3.30 -0.55 -14.33
CA LEU A 63 -4.29 -1.61 -14.58
C LEU A 63 -3.90 -2.47 -15.78
#